data_AF-A0A2V6FRY4-F1
#
_entry.id   AF-A0A2V6FRY4-F1
#
_cell.length_a   1.000
_cell.length_b   1.000
_cell.length_c   1.000
_cell.angle_alpha   90.00
_cell.angle_beta   90.00
_cell.angle_gamma   90.00
#
_symmetry.space_group_name_H-M   'P 1'
#
loop_
_entity.id
_entity.type
_entity.pdbx_description
1 polymer ?
#
loop_
_entity_poly.entity_id
_entity_poly.type
_entity_poly.pdbx_seq_one_letter_code
_entity_poly.pdbx_strand_id
1 'polypeptide(L)'
;MNFAWIEPALLRDFQAEGTDAHRLCTLEDGWVERFGRDILVSFKRVLTRERLLTELQSWADSVGFRFRRIFARFVPRKSEEREPPHLIFGDPGENLQTIATERHLKFGIDFRTGYSPGLFLDQRE
;
A
#
# COMPACT_ATOMS: atom_id res chain seq x y z
N MET A 1 -0.81 15.65 -14.85
CA MET A 1 -0.17 14.64 -13.99
C MET A 1 -1.06 13.41 -13.96
N ASN A 2 -0.50 12.24 -14.26
CA ASN A 2 -1.23 10.98 -14.28
C ASN A 2 -1.52 10.52 -12.85
N PHE A 3 -2.72 10.85 -12.38
CA PHE A 3 -3.36 10.08 -11.33
C PHE A 3 -3.91 8.82 -11.98
N ALA A 4 -3.34 7.66 -11.65
CA ALA A 4 -3.77 6.39 -12.24
C ALA A 4 -3.82 5.30 -11.19
N TRP A 5 -4.96 4.64 -11.11
CA TRP A 5 -5.08 3.33 -10.46
C TRP A 5 -4.56 2.24 -11.39
N ILE A 6 -4.10 1.14 -10.81
CA ILE A 6 -3.74 -0.07 -11.53
C ILE A 6 -4.88 -0.51 -12.46
N GLU A 7 -4.54 -0.91 -13.68
CA GLU A 7 -5.52 -1.42 -14.62
C GLU A 7 -6.13 -2.73 -14.10
N PRO A 8 -7.46 -2.93 -14.23
CA PRO A 8 -8.12 -4.15 -13.77
C PRO A 8 -7.55 -5.44 -14.38
N ALA A 9 -7.02 -5.38 -15.62
CA ALA A 9 -6.35 -6.51 -16.24
C ALA A 9 -5.08 -6.90 -15.49
N LEU A 10 -4.18 -5.92 -15.26
CA LEU A 10 -2.94 -6.14 -14.52
C LEU A 10 -3.18 -6.61 -13.08
N LEU A 11 -4.24 -6.10 -12.42
CA LEU A 11 -4.64 -6.59 -11.10
C LEU A 11 -5.02 -8.08 -11.12
N ARG A 12 -5.74 -8.53 -12.16
CA ARG A 12 -6.10 -9.96 -12.32
C ARG A 12 -4.88 -10.80 -12.64
N ASP A 13 -3.96 -10.30 -13.45
CA ASP A 13 -2.73 -11.01 -13.80
C ASP A 13 -1.87 -11.24 -12.55
N PHE A 14 -1.69 -10.22 -11.70
CA PHE A 14 -1.02 -10.42 -10.41
C PHE A 14 -1.72 -11.46 -9.54
N GLN A 15 -3.05 -11.44 -9.48
CA GLN A 15 -3.78 -12.46 -8.71
C GLN A 15 -3.56 -13.87 -9.26
N ALA A 16 -3.57 -14.04 -10.59
CA ALA A 16 -3.31 -15.30 -11.25
C ALA A 16 -1.88 -15.81 -11.02
N GLU A 17 -0.90 -14.91 -10.95
CA GLU A 17 0.49 -15.21 -10.60
C GLU A 17 0.72 -15.49 -9.10
N GLY A 18 -0.32 -15.41 -8.26
CA GLY A 18 -0.17 -15.55 -6.82
C GLY A 18 0.58 -14.37 -6.19
N THR A 19 0.38 -13.16 -6.72
CA THR A 19 0.97 -11.91 -6.26
C THR A 19 -0.09 -11.02 -5.60
N ASP A 20 0.09 -10.75 -4.31
CA ASP A 20 -0.74 -9.83 -3.53
C ASP A 20 0.06 -8.62 -2.99
N ALA A 21 1.36 -8.57 -3.26
CA ALA A 21 2.21 -7.41 -3.05
C ALA A 21 2.34 -6.60 -4.34
N HIS A 22 1.86 -5.36 -4.43
CA HIS A 22 1.99 -4.53 -5.66
C HIS A 22 1.49 -3.10 -5.47
N ARG A 23 1.85 -2.20 -6.40
CA ARG A 23 1.33 -0.83 -6.46
C ARG A 23 -0.11 -0.85 -6.95
N LEU A 24 -0.99 -0.15 -6.23
CA LEU A 24 -2.37 0.10 -6.65
C LEU A 24 -2.55 1.47 -7.30
N CYS A 25 -1.82 2.49 -6.86
CA CYS A 25 -1.94 3.85 -7.40
C CYS A 25 -0.64 4.63 -7.23
N THR A 26 -0.35 5.51 -8.18
CA THR A 26 0.71 6.52 -8.08
C THR A 26 0.14 7.91 -8.38
N LEU A 27 0.52 8.88 -7.56
CA LEU A 27 0.24 10.31 -7.67
C LEU A 27 1.54 11.08 -7.36
N GLU A 28 1.64 12.35 -7.75
CA GLU A 28 2.87 13.16 -7.60
C GLU A 28 3.44 13.15 -6.16
N ASP A 29 2.55 13.37 -5.18
CA ASP A 29 2.88 13.49 -3.77
C ASP A 29 2.45 12.28 -2.94
N GLY A 30 2.17 11.14 -3.56
CA GLY A 30 1.82 9.93 -2.81
C GLY A 30 1.47 8.72 -3.66
N TRP A 31 1.38 7.56 -3.02
CA TRP A 31 1.08 6.31 -3.70
C TRP A 31 0.45 5.32 -2.74
N VAL A 32 -0.16 4.28 -3.31
CA VAL A 32 -0.86 3.23 -2.58
C VAL A 32 -0.28 1.87 -2.96
N GLU A 33 0.05 1.08 -1.94
CA GLU A 33 0.57 -0.27 -2.06
C GLU A 33 -0.36 -1.26 -1.37
N ARG A 34 -0.42 -2.46 -1.93
CA ARG A 34 -1.05 -3.62 -1.30
C ARG A 34 0.03 -4.56 -0.79
N PHE A 35 -0.21 -5.11 0.40
CA PHE A 35 0.53 -6.23 0.98
C PHE A 35 -0.49 -7.23 1.57
N GLY A 36 -0.77 -8.34 0.88
CA GLY A 36 -1.81 -9.27 1.31
C GLY A 36 -3.21 -8.62 1.30
N ARG A 37 -3.78 -8.40 2.49
CA ARG A 37 -5.06 -7.69 2.69
C ARG A 37 -4.88 -6.29 3.30
N ASP A 38 -3.63 -5.85 3.49
CA ASP A 38 -3.32 -4.56 4.09
C ASP A 38 -2.87 -3.57 3.03
N ILE A 39 -3.17 -2.30 3.26
CA ILE A 39 -2.84 -1.19 2.38
C ILE A 39 -1.84 -0.27 3.06
N LEU A 40 -0.84 0.18 2.31
CA LEU A 40 0.08 1.24 2.73
C LEU A 40 -0.10 2.47 1.83
N VAL A 41 -0.53 3.57 2.44
CA VAL A 41 -0.58 4.89 1.82
C VAL A 41 0.68 5.66 2.19
N SER A 42 1.49 6.00 1.21
CA SER A 42 2.67 6.85 1.42
C SER A 42 2.41 8.22 0.84
N PHE A 43 2.68 9.29 1.59
CA PHE A 43 2.34 10.65 1.17
C PHE A 43 3.35 11.70 1.61
N LYS A 44 3.55 12.74 0.80
CA LYS A 44 4.38 13.92 1.09
C LYS A 44 3.58 15.12 1.58
N ARG A 45 2.25 15.10 1.42
CA ARG A 45 1.33 16.18 1.84
C ARG A 45 0.06 15.59 2.43
N VAL A 46 -0.45 16.18 3.51
CA VAL A 46 -1.68 15.72 4.18
C VAL A 46 -2.87 15.73 3.22
N LEU A 47 -3.01 16.76 2.38
CA LEU A 47 -4.06 16.82 1.36
C LEU A 47 -4.02 15.64 0.39
N THR A 48 -2.82 15.16 0.05
CA THR A 48 -2.64 13.97 -0.79
C THR A 48 -3.09 12.70 -0.09
N ARG A 49 -2.83 12.57 1.22
CA ARG A 49 -3.33 11.44 2.03
C ARG A 49 -4.85 11.37 1.98
N GLU A 50 -5.54 12.47 2.30
CA GLU A 50 -7.01 12.51 2.35
C GLU A 50 -7.63 12.16 0.99
N ARG A 51 -7.04 12.69 -0.09
CA ARG A 51 -7.45 12.37 -1.45
C ARG A 51 -7.28 10.87 -1.75
N LEU A 52 -6.10 10.30 -1.49
CA LEU A 52 -5.83 8.89 -1.74
C LEU A 52 -6.76 7.97 -0.93
N LEU A 53 -7.09 8.31 0.31
CA LEU A 53 -8.03 7.52 1.12
C LEU A 53 -9.45 7.54 0.54
N THR A 54 -9.92 8.71 0.11
CA THR A 54 -11.24 8.89 -0.49
C THR A 54 -11.34 8.14 -1.82
N GLU A 55 -10.32 8.27 -2.67
CA GLU A 55 -10.28 7.62 -3.99
C GLU A 55 -10.05 6.11 -3.86
N LEU A 56 -9.30 5.63 -2.84
CA LEU A 56 -9.07 4.20 -2.59
C LEU A 56 -10.38 3.46 -2.34
N GLN A 57 -11.25 4.01 -1.49
CA GLN A 57 -12.54 3.38 -1.20
C GLN A 57 -13.40 3.30 -2.47
N SER A 58 -13.50 4.41 -3.20
CA SER A 58 -14.27 4.50 -4.45
C SER A 58 -13.75 3.52 -5.51
N TRP A 59 -12.43 3.46 -5.70
CA TRP A 59 -11.78 2.53 -6.62
C TRP A 59 -12.04 1.08 -6.19
N ALA A 60 -11.84 0.76 -4.90
CA ALA A 60 -12.01 -0.58 -4.39
C ALA A 60 -13.43 -1.11 -4.62
N ASP A 61 -14.45 -0.29 -4.36
CA ASP A 61 -15.84 -0.65 -4.62
C ASP A 61 -16.11 -0.86 -6.12
N SER A 62 -15.55 -0.01 -6.99
CA SER A 62 -15.74 -0.10 -8.45
C SER A 62 -15.16 -1.37 -9.09
N VAL A 63 -14.07 -1.92 -8.53
CA VAL A 63 -13.42 -3.13 -9.05
C VAL A 63 -13.65 -4.37 -8.18
N GLY A 64 -14.47 -4.25 -7.12
CA GLY A 64 -14.74 -5.32 -6.17
C GLY A 64 -13.53 -5.75 -5.33
N PHE A 65 -12.54 -4.87 -5.17
CA PHE A 65 -11.34 -5.12 -4.39
C PHE A 65 -11.62 -5.01 -2.89
N ARG A 66 -11.06 -5.93 -2.10
CA ARG A 66 -11.26 -5.98 -0.64
C ARG A 66 -9.92 -5.88 0.08
N PHE A 67 -9.87 -5.01 1.08
CA PHE A 67 -8.77 -4.87 2.03
C PHE A 67 -9.32 -4.83 3.47
N ARG A 68 -8.45 -5.04 4.45
CA ARG A 68 -8.80 -5.10 5.87
C ARG A 68 -8.33 -3.88 6.65
N ARG A 69 -7.09 -3.45 6.41
CA ARG A 69 -6.46 -2.37 7.18
C ARG A 69 -5.77 -1.39 6.25
N ILE A 70 -5.70 -0.15 6.69
CA ILE A 70 -4.94 0.90 6.02
C ILE A 70 -3.92 1.45 7.00
N PHE A 71 -2.67 1.42 6.57
CA PHE A 71 -1.54 2.09 7.19
C PHE A 71 -1.17 3.32 6.38
N ALA A 72 -0.68 4.36 7.03
CA ALA A 72 -0.21 5.57 6.38
C ALA A 72 1.18 5.96 6.89
N ARG A 73 2.08 6.35 5.98
CA ARG A 73 3.38 6.93 6.34
C ARG A 73 3.61 8.26 5.63
N PHE A 74 4.13 9.23 6.37
CA PHE A 74 4.64 10.46 5.79
C PHE A 74 6.00 10.18 5.14
N VAL A 75 6.24 10.79 3.97
CA VAL A 75 7.48 10.67 3.20
C VAL A 75 8.25 11.99 3.35
N PRO A 76 9.11 12.11 4.37
CA PRO A 76 9.85 13.34 4.61
C PRO A 76 10.96 13.53 3.57
N ARG A 77 11.44 14.78 3.45
CA ARG A 77 12.63 15.08 2.65
C ARG A 77 13.91 14.63 3.32
N LYS A 78 13.93 14.59 4.66
CA LYS A 78 15.08 14.22 5.49
C LYS A 78 14.87 12.86 6.13
N SER A 79 15.94 12.09 6.28
CA SER A 79 15.89 10.73 6.84
C SER A 79 15.55 10.71 8.33
N GLU A 80 15.91 11.74 9.07
CA GLU A 80 15.73 11.85 10.52
C GLU A 80 14.27 12.05 10.92
N GLU A 81 13.44 12.52 9.98
CA GLU A 81 12.01 12.76 10.16
C GLU A 81 11.16 11.52 9.79
N ARG A 82 11.80 10.39 9.51
CA ARG A 82 11.13 9.17 9.08
C ARG A 82 10.48 8.47 10.27
N GLU A 83 9.17 8.32 10.18
CA GLU A 83 8.37 7.55 11.12
C GLU A 83 7.88 6.25 10.47
N PRO A 84 7.64 5.18 11.27
CA PRO A 84 7.03 3.96 10.77
C PRO A 84 5.58 4.23 10.31
N PRO A 85 5.02 3.35 9.46
CA PRO A 85 3.60 3.43 9.11
C PRO A 85 2.68 3.35 10.34
N HIS A 86 1.64 4.19 10.36
CA HIS A 86 0.62 4.20 11.40
C HIS A 86 -0.68 3.61 10.89
N LEU A 87 -1.34 2.78 11.71
CA LEU A 87 -2.68 2.28 11.43
C LEU A 87 -3.67 3.45 11.48
N ILE A 88 -4.43 3.64 10.40
CA ILE A 88 -5.47 4.68 10.30
C ILE A 88 -6.88 4.10 10.10
N PHE A 89 -6.98 2.84 9.65
CA PHE A 89 -8.24 2.12 9.51
C PHE A 89 -8.03 0.62 9.77
N GLY A 90 -8.96 0.00 10.49
CA GLY A 90 -8.91 -1.41 10.88
C GLY A 90 -8.82 -1.60 12.40
N ASP A 91 -8.63 -2.84 12.83
CA ASP A 91 -8.53 -3.19 14.25
C ASP A 91 -7.09 -2.99 14.79
N PRO A 92 -6.85 -2.10 15.76
CA PRO A 92 -5.55 -1.91 16.38
C PRO A 92 -5.09 -3.08 17.27
N GLY A 93 -5.98 -4.01 17.63
CA GLY A 93 -5.67 -5.23 18.37
C GLY A 93 -5.05 -6.34 17.50
N GLU A 94 -5.14 -6.24 16.18
CA GLU A 94 -4.49 -7.19 15.26
C GLU A 94 -2.97 -6.99 15.22
N ASN A 95 -2.22 -8.07 14.98
CA ASN A 95 -0.76 -7.99 14.80
C ASN A 95 -0.43 -7.06 13.62
N LEU A 96 0.41 -6.05 13.85
CA LEU A 96 0.86 -5.08 12.84
C LEU A 96 1.85 -5.67 11.82
N GLN A 97 2.08 -6.97 11.88
CA GLN A 97 2.74 -7.74 10.83
C GLN A 97 1.71 -8.36 9.89
N THR A 98 2.10 -8.55 8.63
CA THR A 98 1.30 -9.28 7.64
C THR A 98 2.20 -10.16 6.78
N ILE A 99 1.60 -11.06 6.03
CA ILE A 99 2.29 -11.87 5.03
C ILE A 99 1.80 -11.41 3.67
N ALA A 100 2.75 -11.00 2.83
CA ALA A 100 2.49 -10.69 1.43
C ALA A 100 3.12 -11.74 0.53
N THR A 101 2.53 -11.95 -0.64
CA THR A 101 2.95 -12.95 -1.61
C THR A 101 3.35 -12.26 -2.91
N GLU A 102 4.45 -12.71 -3.51
CA GLU A 102 4.90 -12.32 -4.84
C GLU A 102 5.37 -13.57 -5.59
N ARG A 103 4.72 -13.89 -6.70
CA ARG A 103 4.98 -15.13 -7.48
C ARG A 103 5.06 -16.38 -6.59
N HIS A 104 4.09 -16.52 -5.69
CA HIS A 104 3.99 -17.58 -4.67
C HIS A 104 5.04 -17.57 -3.54
N LEU A 105 6.04 -16.68 -3.57
CA LEU A 105 6.98 -16.47 -2.47
C LEU A 105 6.33 -15.60 -1.40
N LYS A 106 6.52 -15.95 -0.12
CA LYS A 106 5.91 -15.26 1.02
C LYS A 106 6.92 -14.41 1.76
N PHE A 107 6.55 -13.18 2.04
CA PHE A 107 7.35 -12.18 2.72
C PHE A 107 6.62 -11.71 3.98
N GLY A 108 7.35 -11.68 5.11
CA GLY A 108 6.88 -11.03 6.32
C GLY A 108 7.03 -9.52 6.18
N ILE A 109 5.93 -8.80 6.33
CA ILE A 109 5.88 -7.34 6.32
C ILE A 109 5.61 -6.89 7.75
N ASP A 110 6.46 -6.02 8.31
CA ASP A 110 6.26 -5.44 9.63
C ASP A 110 6.05 -3.93 9.53
N PHE A 111 4.84 -3.46 9.84
CA PHE A 111 4.52 -2.04 9.83
C PHE A 111 5.06 -1.28 11.06
N ARG A 112 5.64 -1.96 12.04
CA ARG A 112 6.23 -1.35 13.26
C ARG A 112 7.70 -1.00 13.09
N THR A 113 8.43 -1.79 12.30
CA THR A 113 9.88 -1.72 12.26
C THR A 113 10.36 -1.02 11.00
N GLY A 114 10.90 0.18 11.16
CA GLY A 114 11.55 0.92 10.09
C GLY A 114 10.59 1.70 9.19
N TYR A 115 11.20 2.53 8.33
CA TYR A 115 10.48 3.41 7.42
C TYR A 115 9.84 2.67 6.24
N SER A 116 10.41 1.54 5.83
CA SER A 116 9.94 0.72 4.70
C SER A 116 9.48 -0.66 5.16
N PRO A 117 8.38 -1.19 4.59
CA PRO A 117 7.78 -2.46 5.00
C PRO A 117 8.62 -3.72 4.69
N GLY A 118 9.81 -3.57 4.10
CA GLY A 118 10.73 -4.68 3.80
C GLY A 118 10.64 -5.27 2.40
N LEU A 119 9.67 -4.86 1.58
CA LEU A 119 9.54 -5.25 0.17
C LEU A 119 9.52 -4.01 -0.73
N PHE A 120 10.38 -4.02 -1.76
CA PHE A 120 10.59 -2.91 -2.69
C PHE A 120 10.02 -3.27 -4.07
N LEU A 121 8.77 -2.88 -4.32
CA LEU A 121 8.06 -3.22 -5.56
C LEU A 121 8.67 -2.59 -6.81
N ASP A 122 9.46 -1.53 -6.65
CA ASP A 122 10.20 -0.84 -7.70
C ASP A 122 11.44 -1.61 -8.19
N GLN A 123 11.83 -2.70 -7.51
CA GLN A 123 12.90 -3.61 -7.93
C GLN A 123 12.39 -4.83 -8.71
N ARG A 124 11.13 -4.82 -9.14
CA ARG A 124 10.61 -5.84 -10.06
C ARG A 124 11.26 -5.69 -11.43
N GLU A 125 11.95 -6.75 -11.86
CA GLU A 125 12.48 -6.92 -13.23
C GLU A 125 11.38 -7.24 -14.25
#